data_AF-A0A1M5VYL6-F1
#
_entry.id   AF-A0A1M5VYL6-F1
#
_cell.length_a   1.000
_cell.length_b   1.000
_cell.length_c   1.000
_cell.angle_alpha   90.00
_cell.angle_beta   90.00
_cell.angle_gamma   90.00
#
_symmetry.space_group_name_H-M   'P 1'
#
loop_
_entity.id
_entity.type
_entity.pdbx_description
1 polymer ?
#
loop_
_entity_poly.entity_id
_entity_poly.type
_entity_poly.pdbx_seq_one_letter_code
_entity_poly.pdbx_strand_id
1 'polypeptide(L)'
;MDRRDRPQIDKLLRGIATGHVETVRDAWRDLLQDSDNAVPEVLAKLASPAWTDTSVGPRAQYFGVLLALLDALDPEAFRQESLRLSKTPLHPLHRKTLTLLSKRLTEEPAAHLNERLPVFVASDIDDPHGVVTAVSRWARTRGLDLDGVARVDVMPADPSLDYLGLYNLFFSNIILTWPAQSPRGPRRWWQRFRTEFTFYHEVGHHACGHLEGGTVADQEAEADAYAAKMMRRAHPVLAALAFVLVKPFAIVLKRLLRPSEGTSIREPHPAE
;
A
#
# COMPACT_ATOMS: atom_id res chain seq x y z
N MET A 1 7.78 -34.13 17.07
CA MET A 1 7.23 -33.09 16.17
C MET A 1 8.33 -32.10 15.93
N ASP A 2 8.95 -32.18 14.77
CA ASP A 2 10.02 -31.26 14.38
C ASP A 2 9.41 -29.87 14.22
N ARG A 3 10.16 -28.81 14.55
CA ARG A 3 9.67 -27.42 14.50
C ARG A 3 9.33 -26.96 13.07
N ARG A 4 9.57 -27.82 12.08
CA ARG A 4 9.32 -27.66 10.64
C ARG A 4 7.94 -28.12 10.17
N ASP A 5 7.15 -28.81 11.01
CA ASP A 5 5.87 -29.44 10.59
C ASP A 5 4.61 -28.58 10.82
N ARG A 6 4.74 -27.28 11.12
CA ARG A 6 3.54 -26.44 11.22
C ARG A 6 3.15 -25.96 9.82
N PRO A 7 1.90 -26.18 9.36
CA PRO A 7 1.45 -25.71 8.06
C PRO A 7 1.73 -24.21 7.94
N GLN A 8 2.44 -23.79 6.90
CA GLN A 8 2.81 -22.39 6.70
C GLN A 8 1.55 -21.49 6.60
N ILE A 9 0.43 -22.06 6.15
CA ILE A 9 -0.88 -21.40 6.19
C ILE A 9 -1.32 -21.04 7.61
N ASP A 10 -1.09 -21.89 8.61
CA ASP A 10 -1.48 -21.58 9.99
C ASP A 10 -0.60 -20.47 10.59
N LYS A 11 0.66 -20.37 10.16
CA LYS A 11 1.55 -19.25 10.49
C LYS A 11 1.04 -17.95 9.86
N LEU A 12 0.66 -17.99 8.58
CA LEU A 12 0.06 -16.86 7.86
C LEU A 12 -1.21 -16.37 8.56
N LEU A 13 -2.19 -17.25 8.77
CA LEU A 13 -3.47 -16.88 9.39
C LEU A 13 -3.30 -16.36 10.82
N ARG A 14 -2.35 -16.90 11.58
CA ARG A 14 -2.00 -16.38 12.91
C ARG A 14 -1.42 -14.97 12.83
N GLY A 15 -0.50 -14.72 11.90
CA GLY A 15 0.06 -13.39 11.70
C GLY A 15 -1.04 -12.37 11.38
N ILE A 16 -2.02 -12.74 10.55
CA ILE A 16 -3.20 -11.89 10.26
C ILE A 16 -4.01 -11.66 11.53
N ALA A 17 -4.25 -12.71 12.33
CA ALA A 17 -5.00 -12.63 13.57
C ALA A 17 -4.39 -11.64 14.58
N THR A 18 -3.05 -11.58 14.62
CA THR A 18 -2.30 -10.76 15.58
C THR A 18 -1.83 -9.44 14.99
N GLY A 19 -2.10 -9.15 13.71
CA GLY A 19 -1.53 -8.00 13.01
C GLY A 19 0.00 -8.01 12.91
N HIS A 20 0.64 -9.19 13.00
CA HIS A 20 2.10 -9.29 12.98
C HIS A 20 2.62 -9.39 11.54
N VAL A 21 2.89 -8.23 10.95
CA VAL A 21 3.17 -8.07 9.52
C VAL A 21 4.33 -8.94 9.04
N GLU A 22 5.44 -8.99 9.78
CA GLU A 22 6.60 -9.82 9.40
C GLU A 22 6.25 -11.31 9.32
N THR A 23 5.45 -11.82 10.27
CA THR A 23 5.03 -13.23 10.29
C THR A 23 4.18 -13.55 9.07
N VAL A 24 3.27 -12.64 8.69
CA VAL A 24 2.42 -12.81 7.52
C VAL A 24 3.26 -12.79 6.25
N ARG A 25 4.17 -11.82 6.10
CA ARG A 25 5.05 -11.69 4.92
C ARG A 25 5.93 -12.92 4.75
N ASP A 26 6.58 -13.37 5.81
CA ASP A 26 7.50 -14.50 5.74
C ASP A 26 6.74 -15.78 5.40
N ALA A 27 5.61 -16.02 6.07
CA ALA A 27 4.74 -17.16 5.75
C ALA A 27 4.23 -17.10 4.30
N TRP A 28 3.85 -15.92 3.82
CA TRP A 28 3.41 -15.71 2.44
C TRP A 28 4.51 -16.04 1.44
N ARG A 29 5.72 -15.50 1.64
CA ARG A 29 6.88 -15.77 0.78
C ARG A 29 7.25 -17.25 0.78
N ASP A 30 7.24 -17.88 1.95
CA ASP A 30 7.50 -19.32 2.08
C ASP A 30 6.45 -20.13 1.31
N LEU A 31 5.16 -19.76 1.39
CA LEU A 31 4.07 -20.41 0.65
C LEU A 31 4.22 -20.24 -0.87
N LEU A 32 4.63 -19.06 -1.35
CA LEU A 32 4.89 -18.85 -2.77
C LEU A 32 6.09 -19.66 -3.28
N GLN A 33 7.07 -19.95 -2.43
CA GLN A 33 8.22 -20.79 -2.79
C GLN A 33 7.89 -22.28 -2.85
N ASP A 34 6.84 -22.72 -2.16
CA ASP A 34 6.38 -24.11 -2.09
C ASP A 34 4.95 -24.25 -2.64
N SER A 35 4.75 -23.80 -3.88
CA SER A 35 3.42 -23.68 -4.48
C SER A 35 2.65 -24.99 -4.56
N ASP A 36 3.35 -26.08 -4.89
CA ASP A 36 2.77 -27.41 -5.11
C ASP A 36 2.09 -27.96 -3.84
N ASN A 37 2.67 -27.66 -2.67
CA ASN A 37 2.11 -28.05 -1.38
C ASN A 37 1.12 -27.01 -0.84
N ALA A 38 1.34 -25.73 -1.12
CA ALA A 38 0.50 -24.63 -0.62
C ALA A 38 -0.92 -24.66 -1.23
N VAL A 39 -1.06 -24.93 -2.54
CA VAL A 39 -2.36 -24.89 -3.23
C VAL A 39 -3.39 -25.84 -2.60
N PRO A 40 -3.11 -27.15 -2.39
CA PRO A 40 -4.05 -28.06 -1.72
C PRO A 40 -4.44 -27.60 -0.31
N GLU A 41 -3.51 -27.05 0.47
CA GLU A 41 -3.80 -26.57 1.82
C GLU A 41 -4.74 -25.34 1.80
N VAL A 42 -4.52 -24.40 0.87
CA VAL A 42 -5.39 -23.23 0.71
C VAL A 42 -6.80 -23.66 0.32
N LEU A 43 -6.91 -24.55 -0.66
CA LEU A 43 -8.20 -25.10 -1.10
C LEU A 43 -8.93 -25.83 0.04
N ALA A 44 -8.21 -26.60 0.85
CA ALA A 44 -8.78 -27.27 2.01
C ALA A 44 -9.36 -26.29 3.05
N LYS A 45 -8.68 -25.15 3.29
CA LYS A 45 -9.22 -24.09 4.16
C LYS A 45 -10.43 -23.39 3.54
N LEU A 46 -10.40 -23.10 2.24
CA LEU A 46 -11.52 -22.48 1.52
C LEU A 46 -12.75 -23.40 1.41
N ALA A 47 -12.56 -24.71 1.46
CA ALA A 47 -13.64 -25.70 1.53
C ALA A 47 -14.33 -25.77 2.91
N SER A 48 -13.78 -25.10 3.94
CA SER A 48 -14.35 -25.12 5.30
C SER A 48 -15.78 -24.54 5.33
N PRO A 49 -16.70 -25.13 6.13
CA PRO A 49 -18.02 -24.54 6.36
C PRO A 49 -17.95 -23.22 7.16
N ALA A 50 -16.79 -22.84 7.71
CA ALA A 50 -16.64 -21.63 8.52
C ALA A 50 -17.02 -20.32 7.81
N TRP A 51 -17.19 -20.33 6.47
CA TRP A 51 -17.55 -19.18 5.65
C TRP A 51 -19.06 -18.91 5.56
N THR A 52 -19.90 -19.86 6.00
CA THR A 52 -21.37 -19.76 5.99
C THR A 52 -21.89 -18.98 7.21
N ASP A 53 -21.21 -19.09 8.35
CA ASP A 53 -21.65 -18.55 9.63
C ASP A 53 -21.33 -17.05 9.81
N THR A 54 -22.06 -16.41 10.72
CA THR A 54 -21.80 -15.03 11.17
C THR A 54 -20.37 -14.89 11.64
N SER A 55 -19.60 -14.04 10.96
CA SER A 55 -18.17 -13.86 11.22
C SER A 55 -17.93 -13.23 12.58
N VAL A 56 -17.62 -14.04 13.60
CA VAL A 56 -17.00 -13.56 14.85
C VAL A 56 -15.47 -13.62 14.67
N GLY A 57 -14.79 -12.47 14.78
CA GLY A 57 -13.32 -12.36 14.67
C GLY A 57 -12.79 -12.09 13.24
N PRO A 58 -11.46 -12.22 13.01
CA PRO A 58 -10.77 -11.85 11.76
C PRO A 58 -11.07 -12.75 10.54
N ARG A 59 -12.17 -13.52 10.58
CA ARG A 59 -12.52 -14.52 9.55
C ARG A 59 -12.70 -13.92 8.16
N ALA A 60 -13.24 -12.71 8.06
CA ALA A 60 -13.38 -12.02 6.77
C ALA A 60 -12.02 -11.68 6.13
N GLN A 61 -11.02 -11.35 6.95
CA GLN A 61 -9.64 -11.11 6.49
C GLN A 61 -9.01 -12.42 6.03
N TYR A 62 -9.19 -13.51 6.78
CA TYR A 62 -8.68 -14.83 6.40
C TYR A 62 -9.21 -15.27 5.04
N PHE A 63 -10.52 -15.11 4.80
CA PHE A 63 -11.14 -15.47 3.54
C PHE A 63 -10.52 -14.71 2.36
N GLY A 64 -10.36 -13.39 2.50
CA GLY A 64 -9.72 -12.57 1.46
C GLY A 64 -8.25 -12.93 1.22
N VAL A 65 -7.49 -13.16 2.30
CA VAL A 65 -6.07 -13.55 2.25
C VAL A 65 -5.90 -14.89 1.57
N LEU A 66 -6.72 -15.90 1.89
CA LEU A 66 -6.66 -17.22 1.26
C LEU A 66 -7.00 -17.17 -0.23
N LEU A 67 -8.02 -16.41 -0.63
CA LEU A 67 -8.37 -16.24 -2.04
C LEU A 67 -7.25 -15.55 -2.82
N ALA A 68 -6.69 -14.48 -2.26
CA ALA A 68 -5.61 -13.76 -2.91
C ALA A 68 -4.30 -14.57 -2.93
N LEU A 69 -4.08 -15.46 -1.96
CA LEU A 69 -2.96 -16.38 -1.97
C LEU A 69 -3.15 -17.42 -3.06
N LEU A 70 -4.36 -17.98 -3.19
CA LEU A 70 -4.68 -18.93 -4.25
C LEU A 70 -4.47 -18.31 -5.63
N ASP A 71 -4.87 -17.05 -5.82
CA ASP A 71 -4.62 -16.30 -7.06
C ASP A 71 -3.12 -16.18 -7.37
N ALA A 72 -2.31 -15.86 -6.37
CA ALA A 72 -0.86 -15.73 -6.53
C ALA A 72 -0.16 -17.07 -6.78
N LEU A 73 -0.67 -18.17 -6.21
CA LEU A 73 -0.11 -19.51 -6.35
C LEU A 73 -0.51 -20.19 -7.66
N ASP A 74 -1.81 -20.18 -7.97
CA ASP A 74 -2.41 -20.84 -9.13
C ASP A 74 -3.68 -20.08 -9.56
N PRO A 75 -3.56 -19.16 -10.54
CA PRO A 75 -4.68 -18.40 -11.06
C PRO A 75 -5.82 -19.25 -11.62
N GLU A 76 -5.53 -20.47 -12.12
CA GLU A 76 -6.57 -21.38 -12.61
C GLU A 76 -7.32 -22.03 -11.45
N ALA A 77 -6.62 -22.52 -10.43
CA ALA A 77 -7.24 -23.03 -9.21
C ALA A 77 -8.12 -21.95 -8.55
N PHE A 78 -7.65 -20.71 -8.51
CA PHE A 78 -8.44 -19.59 -8.00
C PHE A 78 -9.71 -19.31 -8.82
N ARG A 79 -9.65 -19.37 -10.17
CA ARG A 79 -10.84 -19.27 -11.04
C ARG A 79 -11.86 -20.36 -10.71
N GLN A 80 -11.43 -21.61 -10.64
CA GLN A 80 -12.30 -22.75 -10.33
C GLN A 80 -12.92 -22.64 -8.95
N GLU A 81 -12.11 -22.26 -7.96
CA GLU A 81 -12.55 -22.11 -6.58
C GLU A 81 -13.51 -20.93 -6.41
N SER A 82 -13.29 -19.82 -7.12
CA SER A 82 -14.20 -18.67 -7.13
C SER A 82 -15.57 -19.04 -7.70
N LEU A 83 -15.60 -19.82 -8.79
CA LEU A 83 -16.84 -20.34 -9.36
C LEU A 83 -17.58 -21.26 -8.39
N ARG A 84 -16.86 -22.16 -7.69
CA ARG A 84 -17.43 -23.04 -6.67
C ARG A 84 -18.01 -22.24 -5.49
N LEU A 85 -17.24 -21.31 -4.94
CA LEU A 85 -17.63 -20.47 -3.82
C LEU A 85 -18.80 -19.54 -4.16
N SER A 86 -18.91 -19.03 -5.40
CA SER A 86 -20.04 -18.22 -5.84
C SER A 86 -21.39 -18.95 -5.81
N LYS A 87 -21.36 -20.29 -5.90
CA LYS A 87 -22.53 -21.18 -5.85
C LYS A 87 -22.82 -21.68 -4.43
N THR A 88 -21.95 -21.36 -3.47
CA THR A 88 -22.04 -21.81 -2.07
C THR A 88 -22.75 -20.74 -1.23
N PRO A 89 -23.54 -21.11 -0.20
CA PRO A 89 -24.13 -20.14 0.72
C PRO A 89 -23.08 -19.44 1.58
N LEU A 90 -22.46 -18.38 1.05
CA LEU A 90 -21.51 -17.54 1.80
C LEU A 90 -22.23 -16.46 2.61
N HIS A 91 -21.67 -16.15 3.80
CA HIS A 91 -22.01 -14.94 4.53
C HIS A 91 -21.86 -13.68 3.64
N PRO A 92 -22.72 -12.64 3.78
CA PRO A 92 -22.71 -11.47 2.89
C PRO A 92 -21.34 -10.78 2.74
N LEU A 93 -20.57 -10.67 3.83
CA LEU A 93 -19.21 -10.10 3.77
C LEU A 93 -18.26 -10.94 2.92
N HIS A 94 -18.23 -12.27 3.10
CA HIS A 94 -17.39 -13.16 2.29
C HIS A 94 -17.83 -13.14 0.83
N ARG A 95 -19.13 -13.07 0.56
CA ARG A 95 -19.66 -12.91 -0.81
C ARG A 95 -19.18 -11.62 -1.45
N LYS A 96 -19.21 -10.50 -0.71
CA LYS A 96 -18.68 -9.20 -1.18
C LYS A 96 -17.17 -9.31 -1.47
N THR A 97 -16.40 -9.90 -0.56
CA THR A 97 -14.95 -10.13 -0.75
C THR A 97 -14.67 -11.01 -1.98
N LEU A 98 -15.37 -12.13 -2.14
CA LEU A 98 -15.25 -13.00 -3.31
C LEU A 98 -15.56 -12.23 -4.59
N THR A 99 -16.64 -11.44 -4.59
CA THR A 99 -17.05 -10.65 -5.75
C THR A 99 -15.98 -9.63 -6.14
N LEU A 100 -15.41 -8.93 -5.14
CA LEU A 100 -14.35 -7.96 -5.36
C LEU A 100 -13.08 -8.61 -5.91
N LEU A 101 -12.62 -9.73 -5.31
CA LEU A 101 -11.41 -10.42 -5.76
C LEU A 101 -11.61 -11.13 -7.11
N SER A 102 -12.78 -11.72 -7.36
CA SER A 102 -13.06 -12.39 -8.64
C SER A 102 -13.15 -11.40 -9.80
N LYS A 103 -13.66 -10.18 -9.56
CA LYS A 103 -13.67 -9.14 -10.59
C LYS A 103 -12.25 -8.76 -11.05
N ARG A 104 -11.30 -8.70 -10.11
CA ARG A 104 -9.90 -8.41 -10.42
C ARG A 104 -9.27 -9.41 -11.40
N LEU A 105 -9.71 -10.68 -11.42
CA LEU A 105 -9.21 -11.68 -12.37
C LEU A 105 -9.57 -11.39 -13.83
N THR A 106 -10.73 -10.79 -14.01
CA THR A 106 -11.31 -10.54 -15.34
C THR A 106 -11.03 -9.13 -15.83
N GLU A 107 -10.46 -8.29 -14.96
CA GLU A 107 -10.06 -6.94 -15.34
C GLU A 107 -8.76 -7.03 -16.12
N GLU A 108 -8.82 -6.62 -17.40
CA GLU A 108 -7.62 -6.35 -18.17
C GLU A 108 -6.92 -5.12 -17.59
N PRO A 109 -5.57 -5.09 -17.56
CA PRO A 109 -4.85 -3.89 -17.16
C PRO A 109 -5.29 -2.69 -18.01
N ALA A 110 -5.65 -1.58 -17.36
CA ALA A 110 -5.96 -0.33 -18.05
C ALA A 110 -4.73 0.25 -18.77
N ALA A 111 -3.53 -0.07 -18.28
CA ALA A 111 -2.25 0.28 -18.89
C ALA A 111 -1.11 -0.58 -18.35
N HIS A 112 0.07 -0.47 -18.96
CA HIS A 112 1.32 -1.00 -18.44
C HIS A 112 2.36 0.13 -18.30
N LEU A 113 2.92 0.29 -17.11
CA LEU A 113 4.02 1.23 -16.86
C LEU A 113 5.33 0.56 -17.27
N ASN A 114 6.17 1.29 -18.02
CA ASN A 114 7.43 0.79 -18.56
C ASN A 114 7.28 -0.59 -19.26
N GLU A 115 6.16 -0.80 -19.95
CA GLU A 115 5.81 -2.03 -20.70
C GLU A 115 5.67 -3.31 -19.86
N ARG A 116 5.78 -3.23 -18.52
CA ARG A 116 5.82 -4.41 -17.66
C ARG A 116 4.86 -4.36 -16.48
N LEU A 117 4.72 -3.21 -15.84
CA LEU A 117 3.99 -3.10 -14.58
C LEU A 117 2.51 -2.79 -14.86
N PRO A 118 1.58 -3.74 -14.69
CA PRO A 118 0.17 -3.52 -15.00
C PRO A 118 -0.46 -2.52 -14.02
N VAL A 119 -1.33 -1.67 -14.56
CA VAL A 119 -2.16 -0.72 -13.82
C VAL A 119 -3.62 -1.10 -13.97
N PHE A 120 -4.27 -1.38 -12.85
CA PHE A 120 -5.69 -1.66 -12.80
C PHE A 120 -6.41 -0.42 -12.26
N VAL A 121 -7.51 -0.05 -12.90
CA VAL A 121 -8.31 1.11 -12.50
C VAL A 121 -9.72 0.62 -12.24
N ALA A 122 -10.19 0.78 -11.01
CA ALA A 122 -11.51 0.35 -10.62
C ALA A 122 -12.60 0.98 -11.52
N SER A 123 -13.60 0.18 -11.87
CA SER A 123 -14.65 0.56 -12.84
C SER A 123 -15.53 1.73 -12.39
N ASP A 124 -15.50 2.08 -11.11
CA ASP A 124 -16.26 3.16 -10.47
C ASP A 124 -15.49 4.49 -10.41
N ILE A 125 -14.33 4.59 -11.07
CA ILE A 125 -13.61 5.84 -11.30
C ILE A 125 -14.11 6.51 -12.58
N ASP A 126 -14.59 7.76 -12.48
CA ASP A 126 -15.18 8.51 -13.61
C ASP A 126 -14.24 8.76 -14.81
N ASP A 127 -12.93 8.94 -14.56
CA ASP A 127 -11.93 9.34 -15.57
C ASP A 127 -10.72 8.37 -15.57
N PRO A 128 -10.90 7.11 -16.01
CA PRO A 128 -9.83 6.10 -15.98
C PRO A 128 -8.65 6.47 -16.89
N HIS A 129 -8.91 7.10 -18.04
CA HIS A 129 -7.85 7.57 -18.94
C HIS A 129 -7.00 8.66 -18.30
N GLY A 130 -7.62 9.61 -17.58
CA GLY A 130 -6.91 10.63 -16.82
C GLY A 130 -6.05 10.07 -15.70
N VAL A 131 -6.50 9.00 -15.03
CA VAL A 131 -5.71 8.24 -14.06
C VAL A 131 -4.49 7.62 -14.72
N VAL A 132 -4.69 6.84 -15.78
CA VAL A 132 -3.59 6.17 -16.52
C VAL A 132 -2.56 7.19 -16.99
N THR A 133 -3.01 8.31 -17.56
CA THR A 133 -2.13 9.39 -18.02
C THR A 133 -1.30 9.98 -16.88
N ALA A 134 -1.93 10.21 -15.72
CA ALA A 134 -1.26 10.76 -14.55
C ALA A 134 -0.22 9.77 -13.99
N VAL A 135 -0.62 8.53 -13.71
CA VAL A 135 0.26 7.49 -13.17
C VAL A 135 1.41 7.20 -14.14
N SER A 136 1.16 7.09 -15.45
CA SER A 136 2.20 6.91 -16.47
C SER A 136 3.19 8.07 -16.54
N ARG A 137 2.73 9.29 -16.27
CA ARG A 137 3.63 10.44 -16.17
C ARG A 137 4.48 10.38 -14.90
N TRP A 138 3.88 10.05 -13.76
CA TRP A 138 4.58 9.95 -12.47
C TRP A 138 5.60 8.81 -12.47
N ALA A 139 5.27 7.68 -13.08
CA ALA A 139 6.16 6.52 -13.23
C ALA A 139 7.43 6.81 -14.04
N ARG A 140 7.43 7.87 -14.86
CA ARG A 140 8.59 8.32 -15.65
C ARG A 140 9.49 9.30 -14.90
N THR A 141 9.19 9.61 -13.63
CA THR A 141 10.04 10.46 -12.80
C THR A 141 11.43 9.83 -12.66
N ARG A 142 12.47 10.61 -12.96
CA ARG A 142 13.84 10.10 -13.02
C ARG A 142 14.28 9.51 -11.66
N GLY A 143 14.72 8.26 -11.70
CA GLY A 143 15.21 7.53 -10.52
C GLY A 143 14.12 7.22 -9.50
N LEU A 144 12.86 7.18 -9.95
CA LEU A 144 11.81 6.40 -9.31
C LEU A 144 12.14 4.92 -9.54
N ASP A 145 12.02 4.13 -8.48
CA ASP A 145 12.31 2.70 -8.51
C ASP A 145 10.99 1.93 -8.39
N LEU A 146 10.66 1.16 -9.43
CA LEU A 146 9.47 0.32 -9.47
C LEU A 146 9.86 -1.17 -9.57
N ASP A 147 11.14 -1.49 -9.44
CA ASP A 147 11.63 -2.86 -9.55
C ASP A 147 11.15 -3.67 -8.35
N GLY A 148 10.34 -4.70 -8.61
CA GLY A 148 9.75 -5.55 -7.57
C GLY A 148 8.30 -5.19 -7.22
N VAL A 149 7.76 -4.08 -7.72
CA VAL A 149 6.32 -3.81 -7.66
C VAL A 149 5.62 -4.77 -8.61
N ALA A 150 4.61 -5.50 -8.13
CA ALA A 150 3.89 -6.48 -8.94
C ALA A 150 2.80 -5.83 -9.80
N ARG A 151 2.04 -4.88 -9.22
CA ARG A 151 1.02 -4.09 -9.93
C ARG A 151 0.67 -2.79 -9.19
N VAL A 152 -0.03 -1.90 -9.89
CA VAL A 152 -0.66 -0.70 -9.32
C VAL A 152 -2.18 -0.85 -9.40
N ASP A 153 -2.84 -0.85 -8.25
CA ASP A 153 -4.30 -0.90 -8.14
C ASP A 153 -4.83 0.50 -7.80
N VAL A 154 -5.62 1.11 -8.69
CA VAL A 154 -6.24 2.41 -8.45
C VAL A 154 -7.71 2.23 -8.07
N MET A 155 -8.09 2.69 -6.88
CA MET A 155 -9.43 2.52 -6.32
C MET A 155 -10.02 3.88 -5.91
N PRO A 156 -11.35 4.06 -5.94
CA PRO A 156 -11.96 5.28 -5.44
C PRO A 156 -11.68 5.44 -3.94
N ALA A 157 -11.43 6.68 -3.52
CA ALA A 157 -11.35 7.04 -2.12
C ALA A 157 -12.74 6.89 -1.49
N ASP A 158 -12.89 5.94 -0.57
CA ASP A 158 -14.11 5.69 0.19
C ASP A 158 -13.81 5.88 1.68
N PRO A 159 -14.50 6.82 2.38
CA PRO A 159 -14.30 7.05 3.82
C PRO A 159 -14.62 5.84 4.71
N SER A 160 -15.43 4.90 4.21
CA SER A 160 -15.79 3.67 4.91
C SER A 160 -14.76 2.56 4.76
N LEU A 161 -13.81 2.74 3.83
CA LEU A 161 -12.72 1.84 3.58
C LEU A 161 -11.43 2.47 4.10
N ASP A 162 -10.88 1.90 5.16
CA ASP A 162 -9.61 2.32 5.77
C ASP A 162 -8.38 1.92 4.90
N TYR A 163 -8.55 1.94 3.56
CA TYR A 163 -7.56 1.57 2.55
C TYR A 163 -6.76 2.76 2.01
N LEU A 164 -6.83 3.92 2.66
CA LEU A 164 -6.11 5.12 2.21
C LEU A 164 -4.60 4.92 2.32
N GLY A 165 -3.93 4.66 1.19
CA GLY A 165 -2.47 4.56 1.12
C GLY A 165 -1.94 3.29 1.76
N LEU A 166 -2.46 2.13 1.35
CA LEU A 166 -1.92 0.85 1.80
C LEU A 166 -1.06 0.26 0.69
N TYR A 167 0.25 0.34 0.82
CA TYR A 167 1.12 -0.68 0.26
C TYR A 167 0.68 -2.04 0.82
N ASN A 168 0.08 -2.87 -0.02
CA ASN A 168 -0.25 -4.23 0.39
C ASN A 168 1.03 -5.06 0.30
N LEU A 169 1.79 -5.01 1.39
CA LEU A 169 3.06 -5.72 1.62
C LEU A 169 3.06 -7.17 1.15
N PHE A 170 1.92 -7.84 1.20
CA PHE A 170 1.79 -9.25 0.83
C PHE A 170 1.87 -9.50 -0.67
N PHE A 171 1.53 -8.51 -1.50
CA PHE A 171 1.51 -8.66 -2.96
C PHE A 171 2.54 -7.79 -3.68
N SER A 172 3.30 -6.96 -2.94
CA SER A 172 4.11 -5.89 -3.54
C SER A 172 3.27 -4.99 -4.46
N ASN A 173 2.02 -4.72 -4.05
CA ASN A 173 1.08 -3.91 -4.81
C ASN A 173 1.01 -2.50 -4.24
N ILE A 174 1.02 -1.53 -5.13
CA ILE A 174 0.72 -0.14 -4.78
C ILE A 174 -0.79 0.06 -4.90
N ILE A 175 -1.47 0.32 -3.78
CA ILE A 175 -2.88 0.71 -3.80
C ILE A 175 -2.96 2.23 -3.76
N LEU A 176 -3.36 2.81 -4.89
CA LEU A 176 -3.52 4.25 -5.02
C LEU A 176 -4.99 4.62 -4.89
N THR A 177 -5.30 5.47 -3.90
CA THR A 177 -6.65 6.04 -3.80
C THR A 177 -6.81 7.22 -4.75
N TRP A 178 -7.94 7.25 -5.44
CA TRP A 178 -8.28 8.28 -6.40
C TRP A 178 -9.61 8.96 -6.01
N PRO A 179 -9.77 10.27 -6.19
CA PRO A 179 -11.05 10.92 -5.91
C PRO A 179 -12.17 10.30 -6.74
N ALA A 180 -13.22 9.79 -6.08
CA ALA A 180 -14.37 9.21 -6.75
C ALA A 180 -15.03 10.22 -7.71
N GLN A 181 -15.07 11.50 -7.30
CA GLN A 181 -15.53 12.60 -8.15
C GLN A 181 -14.36 13.53 -8.44
N SER A 182 -14.18 13.90 -9.71
CA SER A 182 -13.17 14.87 -10.13
C SER A 182 -13.49 16.27 -9.59
N PRO A 183 -12.70 16.82 -8.66
CA PRO A 183 -12.92 18.20 -8.22
C PRO A 183 -12.68 19.16 -9.39
N ARG A 184 -13.25 20.35 -9.29
CA ARG A 184 -13.03 21.43 -10.28
C ARG A 184 -12.05 22.46 -9.74
N GLY A 185 -11.37 23.14 -10.67
CA GLY A 185 -10.49 24.27 -10.38
C GLY A 185 -9.28 23.93 -9.49
N PRO A 186 -8.88 24.83 -8.56
CA PRO A 186 -7.63 24.68 -7.80
C PRO A 186 -7.64 23.48 -6.85
N ARG A 187 -8.81 23.05 -6.36
CA ARG A 187 -8.94 21.83 -5.54
C ARG A 187 -8.51 20.57 -6.31
N ARG A 188 -8.77 20.52 -7.62
CA ARG A 188 -8.33 19.41 -8.49
C ARG A 188 -6.82 19.33 -8.52
N TRP A 189 -6.16 20.48 -8.66
CA TRP A 189 -4.70 20.55 -8.72
C TRP A 189 -4.08 20.12 -7.40
N TRP A 190 -4.59 20.61 -6.27
CA TRP A 190 -4.11 20.23 -4.94
C TRP A 190 -4.29 18.74 -4.65
N GLN A 191 -5.46 18.18 -4.96
CA GLN A 191 -5.70 16.75 -4.76
C GLN A 191 -4.78 15.90 -5.64
N ARG A 192 -4.58 16.26 -6.92
CA ARG A 192 -3.63 15.56 -7.79
C ARG A 192 -2.21 15.57 -7.24
N PHE A 193 -1.78 16.70 -6.68
CA PHE A 193 -0.45 16.82 -6.06
C PHE A 193 -0.34 15.92 -4.82
N ARG A 194 -1.38 15.87 -3.98
CA ARG A 194 -1.42 14.97 -2.82
C ARG A 194 -1.42 13.50 -3.24
N THR A 195 -2.23 13.11 -4.23
CA THR A 195 -2.25 11.74 -4.76
C THR A 195 -0.91 11.34 -5.38
N GLU A 196 -0.23 12.27 -6.08
CA GLU A 196 1.12 12.04 -6.60
C GLU A 196 2.14 11.83 -5.48
N PHE A 197 2.07 12.63 -4.41
CA PHE A 197 2.93 12.45 -3.25
C PHE A 197 2.69 11.08 -2.60
N THR A 198 1.42 10.70 -2.38
CA THR A 198 1.06 9.36 -1.87
C THR A 198 1.60 8.26 -2.77
N PHE A 199 1.45 8.37 -4.09
CA PHE A 199 2.04 7.39 -5.02
C PHE A 199 3.55 7.23 -4.81
N TYR A 200 4.30 8.32 -4.71
CA TYR A 200 5.74 8.22 -4.45
C TYR A 200 6.09 7.73 -3.04
N HIS A 201 5.23 7.98 -2.04
CA HIS A 201 5.38 7.48 -0.67
C HIS A 201 5.21 5.96 -0.64
N GLU A 202 4.18 5.41 -1.29
CA GLU A 202 3.99 3.95 -1.42
C GLU A 202 5.15 3.29 -2.18
N VAL A 203 5.64 3.94 -3.25
CA VAL A 203 6.85 3.49 -3.94
C VAL A 203 8.08 3.55 -3.02
N GLY A 204 8.15 4.57 -2.16
CA GLY A 204 9.21 4.71 -1.16
C GLY A 204 9.26 3.55 -0.18
N HIS A 205 8.11 3.07 0.29
CA HIS A 205 8.03 1.84 1.10
C HIS A 205 8.63 0.65 0.38
N HIS A 206 8.36 0.51 -0.92
CA HIS A 206 8.93 -0.56 -1.72
C HIS A 206 10.44 -0.41 -1.91
N ALA A 207 10.89 0.76 -2.39
CA ALA A 207 12.28 1.05 -2.73
C ALA A 207 13.23 0.96 -1.52
N CYS A 208 12.75 1.27 -0.32
CA CYS A 208 13.51 1.16 0.92
C CYS A 208 13.34 -0.21 1.62
N GLY A 209 12.57 -1.13 1.03
CA GLY A 209 12.34 -2.46 1.60
C GLY A 209 11.61 -2.43 2.94
N HIS A 210 10.73 -1.44 3.14
CA HIS A 210 9.94 -1.29 4.35
C HIS A 210 8.97 -2.44 4.54
N LEU A 211 8.79 -2.81 5.81
CA LEU A 211 8.06 -4.01 6.21
C LEU A 211 6.74 -3.70 6.89
N GLU A 212 6.59 -2.49 7.41
CA GLU A 212 5.41 -2.09 8.17
C GLU A 212 5.02 -0.64 7.80
N GLY A 213 4.49 -0.48 6.59
CA GLY A 213 3.90 0.79 6.16
C GLY A 213 2.81 1.23 7.13
N GLY A 214 2.97 2.41 7.70
CA GLY A 214 2.06 3.08 8.61
C GLY A 214 2.33 2.89 10.11
N THR A 215 3.23 2.00 10.54
CA THR A 215 3.41 1.69 11.98
C THR A 215 4.79 2.04 12.54
N VAL A 216 5.85 1.99 11.73
CA VAL A 216 7.21 2.32 12.17
C VAL A 216 7.55 3.74 11.75
N ALA A 217 7.63 4.66 12.72
CA ALA A 217 7.87 6.08 12.48
C ALA A 217 9.11 6.38 11.61
N ASP A 218 10.18 5.59 11.76
CA ASP A 218 11.39 5.76 10.95
C ASP A 218 11.17 5.34 9.48
N GLN A 219 10.38 4.29 9.23
CA GLN A 219 10.01 3.86 7.87
C GLN A 219 9.11 4.90 7.20
N GLU A 220 8.15 5.47 7.94
CA GLU A 220 7.31 6.57 7.44
C GLU A 220 8.15 7.79 7.05
N ALA A 221 9.10 8.18 7.90
CA ALA A 221 9.98 9.31 7.64
C ALA A 221 10.88 9.08 6.42
N GLU A 222 11.37 7.85 6.23
CA GLU A 222 12.16 7.47 5.07
C GLU A 222 11.32 7.45 3.77
N ALA A 223 10.10 6.91 3.83
CA ALA A 223 9.16 6.91 2.70
C ALA A 223 8.75 8.35 2.31
N ASP A 224 8.51 9.22 3.30
CA ASP A 224 8.25 10.65 3.08
C ASP A 224 9.46 11.37 2.46
N ALA A 225 10.67 11.07 2.93
CA ALA A 225 11.89 11.63 2.36
C ALA A 225 12.08 11.20 0.89
N TYR A 226 11.77 9.94 0.59
CA TYR A 226 11.76 9.40 -0.77
C TYR A 226 10.70 10.12 -1.63
N ALA A 227 9.47 10.25 -1.15
CA ALA A 227 8.39 10.93 -1.84
C ALA A 227 8.73 12.40 -2.14
N ALA A 228 9.26 13.13 -1.15
CA ALA A 228 9.71 14.51 -1.31
C ALA A 228 10.87 14.65 -2.31
N LYS A 229 11.77 13.65 -2.38
CA LYS A 229 12.83 13.59 -3.40
C LYS A 229 12.23 13.38 -4.79
N MET A 230 11.25 12.49 -4.96
CA MET A 230 10.57 12.26 -6.24
C MET A 230 9.75 13.48 -6.67
N MET A 231 9.01 14.11 -5.76
CA MET A 231 8.26 15.34 -6.06
C MET A 231 9.16 16.46 -6.60
N ARG A 232 10.34 16.65 -6.00
CA ARG A 232 11.31 17.66 -6.48
C ARG A 232 11.82 17.34 -7.88
N ARG A 233 11.96 16.06 -8.23
CA ARG A 233 12.41 15.62 -9.56
C ARG A 233 11.29 15.71 -10.60
N ALA A 234 10.06 15.39 -10.22
CA ALA A 234 8.89 15.48 -11.07
C ALA A 234 8.52 16.94 -11.39
N HIS A 235 8.73 17.85 -10.44
CA HIS A 235 8.35 19.26 -10.52
C HIS A 235 9.54 20.22 -10.29
N PRO A 236 10.56 20.24 -11.16
CA PRO A 236 11.79 21.01 -10.93
C PRO A 236 11.55 22.51 -10.82
N VAL A 237 10.57 23.05 -11.56
CA VAL A 237 10.20 24.48 -11.49
C VAL A 237 9.57 24.82 -10.14
N LEU A 238 8.65 23.98 -9.63
CA LEU A 238 8.04 24.20 -8.32
C LEU A 238 9.09 24.08 -7.20
N ALA A 239 10.02 23.13 -7.32
CA ALA A 239 11.12 22.97 -6.37
C ALA A 239 12.03 24.22 -6.34
N ALA A 240 12.35 24.79 -7.51
CA ALA A 240 13.12 26.02 -7.60
C ALA A 240 12.40 27.22 -6.97
N LEU A 241 11.09 27.36 -7.24
CA LEU A 241 10.27 28.42 -6.63
C LEU A 241 10.18 28.28 -5.11
N ALA A 242 9.95 27.07 -4.60
CA ALA A 242 9.93 26.79 -3.17
C ALA A 242 11.27 27.16 -2.51
N PHE A 243 12.40 26.87 -3.16
CA PHE A 243 13.72 27.25 -2.66
C PHE A 243 13.89 28.77 -2.58
N VAL A 244 13.48 29.51 -3.62
CA VAL A 244 13.59 30.98 -3.65
C VAL A 244 12.68 31.63 -2.60
N LEU A 245 11.46 31.12 -2.42
CA LEU A 245 10.48 31.69 -1.50
C LEU A 245 10.75 31.31 -0.04
N VAL A 246 11.09 30.06 0.27
CA VAL A 246 11.19 29.57 1.66
C VAL A 246 12.54 29.89 2.30
N LYS A 247 13.64 29.86 1.53
CA LYS A 247 14.99 30.11 2.04
C LYS A 247 15.15 31.45 2.79
N PRO A 248 14.66 32.60 2.30
CA PRO A 248 14.76 33.85 3.06
C PRO A 248 14.01 33.79 4.39
N PHE A 249 12.81 33.18 4.43
CA PHE A 249 12.04 33.01 5.67
C PHE A 249 12.73 32.06 6.65
N ALA A 250 13.31 30.95 6.18
CA ALA A 250 14.04 30.02 7.03
C ALA A 250 15.28 30.67 7.69
N ILE A 251 15.98 31.56 6.98
CA ILE A 251 17.10 32.33 7.53
C ILE A 251 16.61 33.28 8.65
N VAL A 252 15.48 33.97 8.42
CA VAL A 252 14.88 34.86 9.42
C VAL A 252 14.42 34.09 10.66
N LEU A 253 13.72 32.97 10.47
CA LEU A 253 13.23 32.14 11.56
C LEU A 253 14.37 31.53 12.38
N LYS A 254 15.43 31.05 11.72
CA LYS A 254 16.64 30.55 12.40
C LYS A 254 17.35 31.64 13.22
N ARG A 255 17.30 32.90 12.78
CA ARG A 255 17.82 34.04 13.55
C ARG A 255 16.96 34.38 14.76
N LEU A 256 15.63 34.30 14.63
CA LEU A 256 14.68 34.53 15.72
C LEU A 256 14.69 33.43 16.79
N LEU A 257 14.91 32.18 16.37
CA LEU A 257 14.98 31.02 17.26
C LEU A 257 16.39 30.76 17.81
N ARG A 258 17.38 31.59 17.46
CA ARG A 258 18.72 31.47 18.03
C ARG A 258 18.62 31.87 19.51
N PRO A 259 18.84 30.96 20.47
CA PRO A 259 18.79 31.33 21.87
C PRO A 259 19.80 32.46 22.09
N SER A 260 19.37 33.49 22.81
CA SER A 260 20.23 34.63 23.16
C SER A 260 21.40 34.12 23.99
N GLU A 261 22.51 33.81 23.31
CA GLU A 261 23.81 33.59 23.94
C GLU A 261 24.21 34.91 24.60
N GLY A 262 23.78 35.15 25.84
CA GLY A 262 24.14 36.39 26.51
C GLY A 262 23.28 36.83 27.68
N THR A 263 23.11 35.96 28.68
CA THR A 263 23.20 36.45 30.07
C THR A 263 24.11 35.50 30.81
N SER A 264 25.42 35.66 30.60
CA SER A 264 26.44 35.09 31.48
C SER A 264 26.16 35.66 32.87
N ILE A 265 25.52 34.87 33.73
CA ILE A 265 25.36 35.20 35.15
C ILE A 265 26.79 35.25 35.69
N ARG A 266 27.28 36.46 35.98
CA ARG A 266 28.52 36.67 36.71
C ARG A 266 28.36 35.95 38.05
N GLU A 267 29.12 34.89 38.26
CA GLU A 267 29.18 34.25 39.57
C GLU A 267 29.65 35.28 40.62
N PRO A 268 28.96 35.40 41.75
CA PRO A 268 29.37 36.29 42.82
C PRO A 268 30.70 35.80 43.40
N HIS A 269 31.69 36.69 43.40
CA HIS A 269 32.99 36.47 44.05
C HIS A 269 32.78 36.16 45.55
N PRO A 270 33.45 35.13 46.11
CA PRO A 270 33.40 34.89 47.54
C PRO A 270 34.13 36.02 48.29
N ALA A 271 33.51 36.55 49.33
CA ALA A 271 34.11 37.50 50.25
C ALA A 271 35.01 36.77 51.25
N GLU A 272 36.22 37.30 51.46
CA GLU A 272 37.14 36.94 52.54
C GLU A 272 36.72 37.59 53.87
#